data_AF-A0AAD1ZW57-F1
#
_entry.id   AF-A0AAD1ZW57-F1
#
_cell.length_a   1.000
_cell.length_b   1.000
_cell.length_c   1.000
_cell.angle_alpha   90.00
_cell.angle_beta   90.00
_cell.angle_gamma   90.00
#
_symmetry.space_group_name_H-M   'P 1'
#
loop_
_entity.id
_entity.type
_entity.pdbx_description
1 polymer ?
#
loop_
_entity_poly.entity_id
_entity_poly.type
_entity_poly.pdbx_seq_one_letter_code
_entity_poly.pdbx_strand_id
1 'polypeptide(L)'
;MRERVEDTLSAHRNELVSLLSRYVSQGKGMLQPHNLIDELDNIVCDDDGKKKLSDGPFGEILKSAQEAIVLPPFVAIAFRPRPGVWEFVRVNVYELSVDQLTVSEYLRFKEELVDGR
;
A
#
# COMPACT_ATOMS: atom_id res chain seq x y z
N MET A 1 -3.89 10.48 6.23
CA MET A 1 -3.16 9.53 5.34
C MET A 1 -3.70 9.47 3.92
N ARG A 2 -5.02 9.34 3.72
CA ARG A 2 -5.67 9.23 2.40
C ARG A 2 -5.13 10.22 1.36
N GLU A 3 -5.24 11.53 1.64
CA GLU A 3 -4.79 12.59 0.73
C GLU A 3 -3.31 12.43 0.35
N ARG A 4 -2.44 12.13 1.32
CA ARG A 4 -1.01 11.89 1.06
C ARG A 4 -0.78 10.72 0.11
N VAL A 5 -1.55 9.64 0.26
CA VAL A 5 -1.47 8.48 -0.65
C VAL A 5 -1.98 8.85 -2.04
N GLU A 6 -3.09 9.60 -2.12
CA GLU A 6 -3.70 10.08 -3.37
C GLU A 6 -2.77 11.05 -4.14
N ASP A 7 -2.14 11.99 -3.44
CA ASP A 7 -1.15 12.92 -4.00
C ASP A 7 0.06 12.16 -4.55
N THR A 8 0.52 11.15 -3.81
CA THR A 8 1.69 10.36 -4.20
C THR A 8 1.38 9.44 -5.38
N LEU A 9 0.17 8.84 -5.41
CA LEU A 9 -0.36 8.09 -6.54
C LEU A 9 -0.44 8.96 -7.80
N SER A 10 -0.82 10.23 -7.65
CA SER A 10 -0.89 11.18 -8.75
C SER A 10 0.50 11.59 -9.25
N ALA A 11 1.47 11.77 -8.34
CA ALA A 11 2.83 12.17 -8.67
C ALA A 11 3.69 11.05 -9.31
N HIS A 12 3.50 9.80 -8.87
CA HIS A 12 4.30 8.63 -9.27
C HIS A 12 3.40 7.50 -9.79
N ARG A 13 2.46 7.83 -10.68
CA ARG A 13 1.39 6.93 -11.12
C ARG A 13 1.92 5.62 -11.68
N ASN A 14 2.90 5.65 -12.58
CA ASN A 14 3.33 4.46 -13.30
C ASN A 14 4.06 3.48 -12.37
N GLU A 15 4.93 4.00 -11.51
CA GLU A 15 5.68 3.22 -10.53
C GLU A 15 4.75 2.60 -9.50
N LEU A 16 3.76 3.35 -9.03
CA LEU A 16 2.81 2.86 -8.03
C LEU A 16 1.77 1.89 -8.60
N VAL A 17 1.33 2.09 -9.84
CA VAL A 17 0.55 1.07 -10.55
C VAL A 17 1.35 -0.23 -10.65
N SER A 18 2.63 -0.14 -11.02
CA SER A 18 3.50 -1.32 -11.11
C SER A 18 3.63 -2.03 -9.75
N LEU A 19 3.82 -1.25 -8.67
CA LEU A 19 3.93 -1.77 -7.30
C LEU A 19 2.68 -2.46 -6.82
N LEU A 20 1.55 -1.77 -6.91
CA LEU A 20 0.27 -2.30 -6.50
C LEU A 20 -0.13 -3.50 -7.35
N SER A 21 0.17 -3.49 -8.66
CA SER A 21 -0.08 -4.64 -9.53
C SER A 21 0.77 -5.85 -9.13
N ARG A 22 2.02 -5.64 -8.69
CA ARG A 22 2.87 -6.72 -8.17
C ARG A 22 2.29 -7.32 -6.90
N TYR A 23 1.85 -6.50 -5.95
CA TYR A 23 1.14 -7.00 -4.76
C TYR A 23 -0.09 -7.83 -5.13
N VAL A 24 -0.92 -7.33 -6.03
CA VAL A 24 -2.12 -8.06 -6.50
C VAL A 24 -1.75 -9.35 -7.24
N SER A 25 -0.66 -9.37 -8.01
CA SER A 25 -0.19 -10.53 -8.76
C SER A 25 0.30 -11.68 -7.88
N GLN A 26 0.77 -11.37 -6.67
CA GLN A 26 1.11 -12.39 -5.66
C GLN A 26 -0.13 -13.11 -5.11
N GLY A 27 -1.32 -12.60 -5.44
CA GLY A 27 -2.60 -13.18 -5.07
C GLY A 27 -3.12 -12.65 -3.74
N LYS A 28 -4.22 -13.26 -3.30
CA LYS A 28 -4.87 -12.97 -2.03
C LYS A 28 -3.92 -13.32 -0.88
N GLY A 29 -3.61 -12.35 -0.02
CA GLY A 29 -2.60 -12.54 1.01
C GLY A 29 -2.43 -11.35 1.96
N MET A 30 -1.56 -11.54 2.95
CA MET A 30 -1.13 -10.50 3.87
C MET A 30 0.36 -10.22 3.65
N LEU A 31 0.69 -8.95 3.47
CA LEU A 31 2.05 -8.46 3.28
C LEU A 31 2.54 -7.80 4.55
N GLN A 32 3.74 -8.19 5.00
CA GLN A 32 4.42 -7.57 6.13
C GLN A 32 5.26 -6.37 5.67
N PRO A 33 5.74 -5.51 6.58
CA PRO A 33 6.49 -4.31 6.21
C PRO A 33 7.70 -4.59 5.33
N HIS A 34 8.43 -5.67 5.60
CA HIS A 34 9.58 -6.06 4.78
C HIS A 34 9.15 -6.40 3.35
N ASN A 35 8.04 -7.12 3.15
CA ASN A 35 7.52 -7.41 1.81
C ASN A 35 7.15 -6.13 1.05
N LEU A 36 6.58 -5.14 1.73
CA LEU A 36 6.24 -3.85 1.11
C LEU A 36 7.49 -3.10 0.64
N ILE A 37 8.54 -3.11 1.46
CA ILE A 37 9.82 -2.44 1.13
C ILE A 37 10.57 -3.20 0.03
N ASP A 38 10.62 -4.54 0.11
CA ASP A 38 11.30 -5.38 -0.86
C ASP A 38 10.71 -5.24 -2.27
N GLU A 39 9.38 -5.18 -2.39
CA GLU A 39 8.72 -4.97 -3.68
C GLU A 39 8.94 -3.56 -4.24
N LEU A 40 9.00 -2.54 -3.38
CA LEU A 40 9.38 -1.20 -3.82
C LEU A 40 10.79 -1.20 -4.42
N ASP A 41 11.73 -1.84 -3.74
CA ASP A 41 13.11 -1.95 -4.19
C ASP A 41 13.26 -2.71 -5.52
N ASN A 42 12.38 -3.66 -5.79
CA ASN A 42 12.40 -4.48 -7.00
C ASN A 42 11.80 -3.81 -8.25
N ILE A 43 11.11 -2.68 -8.12
CA ILE A 43 10.44 -2.00 -9.25
C ILE A 43 11.32 -0.92 -9.84
N VAL A 44 12.18 -0.33 -9.02
CA VAL A 44 12.97 0.81 -9.46
C VAL A 44 14.26 0.32 -10.09
N CYS A 45 14.21 0.07 -11.39
CA CYS A 45 15.34 -0.39 -12.19
C CYS A 45 16.48 0.64 -12.33
N ASP A 46 16.24 1.92 -12.04
CA ASP A 46 17.26 2.99 -12.07
C ASP A 46 17.60 3.47 -10.65
N ASP A 47 18.88 3.37 -10.24
CA ASP A 47 19.37 3.75 -8.91
C ASP A 47 19.02 5.20 -8.50
N ASP A 48 18.94 6.13 -9.46
CA ASP A 48 18.56 7.53 -9.22
C ASP A 48 17.05 7.72 -9.01
N GLY A 49 16.21 6.94 -9.71
CA GLY A 49 14.77 6.90 -9.47
C GLY A 49 14.46 6.26 -8.11
N LYS A 50 15.27 5.26 -7.72
CA LYS A 50 15.12 4.49 -6.48
C LYS A 50 15.26 5.40 -5.27
N LYS A 51 16.36 6.15 -5.23
CA LYS A 51 16.62 7.14 -4.17
C LYS A 51 15.52 8.20 -4.09
N LYS A 52 15.04 8.71 -5.23
CA LYS A 52 14.00 9.76 -5.23
C LYS A 52 12.65 9.27 -4.70
N LEU A 53 12.26 8.03 -4.98
CA LEU A 53 11.02 7.43 -4.47
C LEU A 53 11.15 6.94 -3.02
N SER A 54 12.28 6.33 -2.65
CA SER A 54 12.56 5.82 -1.30
C SER A 54 12.81 6.93 -0.28
N ASP A 55 13.45 8.02 -0.71
CA ASP A 55 13.76 9.18 0.13
C ASP A 55 12.69 10.28 -0.03
N GLY A 56 11.75 10.08 -0.96
CA GLY A 56 10.63 10.96 -1.20
C GLY A 56 9.44 10.71 -0.26
N PRO A 57 8.36 11.50 -0.43
CA PRO A 57 7.15 11.38 0.38
C PRO A 57 6.54 9.97 0.37
N PHE A 58 6.69 9.25 -0.75
CA PHE A 58 6.20 7.88 -0.88
C PHE A 58 6.92 6.91 0.05
N GLY A 59 8.25 6.91 0.05
CA GLY A 59 9.05 6.04 0.90
C GLY A 59 8.75 6.25 2.37
N GLU A 60 8.57 7.50 2.80
CA GLU A 60 8.16 7.81 4.18
C GLU A 60 6.76 7.30 4.53
N ILE A 61 5.80 7.38 3.59
CA ILE A 61 4.47 6.80 3.76
C ILE A 61 4.58 5.27 3.87
N LEU A 62 5.32 4.62 2.98
CA LEU A 62 5.45 3.17 2.95
C LEU A 62 6.22 2.63 4.17
N LYS A 63 7.24 3.34 4.66
CA LYS A 63 7.94 3.02 5.92
C LYS A 63 7.01 3.07 7.14
N SER A 64 5.96 3.89 7.08
CA SER A 64 4.94 3.94 8.14
C SER A 64 3.90 2.82 8.03
N ALA A 65 3.84 2.10 6.90
CA ALA A 65 2.95 0.96 6.74
C ALA A 65 3.39 -0.21 7.63
N GLN A 66 2.45 -0.78 8.37
CA GLN A 66 2.70 -1.92 9.26
C GLN A 66 2.28 -3.25 8.65
N GLU A 67 1.35 -3.22 7.72
CA GLU A 67 0.82 -4.40 7.04
C GLU A 67 -0.06 -3.94 5.88
N ALA A 68 -0.17 -4.80 4.87
CA ALA A 68 -1.16 -4.65 3.83
C ALA A 68 -1.91 -5.97 3.61
N ILE A 69 -3.21 -5.88 3.36
CA ILE A 69 -4.06 -6.99 2.98
C ILE A 69 -4.37 -6.85 1.50
N VAL A 70 -4.06 -7.89 0.74
CA VAL A 70 -4.31 -7.97 -0.69
C VAL A 70 -5.56 -8.82 -0.89
N LEU A 71 -6.63 -8.17 -1.35
CA LEU A 71 -7.87 -8.80 -1.79
C LEU A 71 -8.19 -8.26 -3.19
N PRO A 72 -7.71 -8.91 -4.27
CA PRO A 72 -7.81 -8.38 -5.63
C PRO A 72 -9.24 -7.92 -5.98
N PRO A 73 -9.43 -6.69 -6.50
CA PRO A 73 -8.43 -5.71 -6.94
C PRO A 73 -7.98 -4.69 -5.89
N PHE A 74 -8.32 -4.91 -4.62
CA PHE A 74 -8.06 -4.00 -3.52
C PHE A 74 -6.78 -4.34 -2.75
N VAL A 75 -6.07 -3.30 -2.35
CA VAL A 75 -4.98 -3.36 -1.38
C VAL A 75 -5.34 -2.47 -0.20
N ALA A 76 -5.61 -3.07 0.96
CA ALA A 76 -5.91 -2.35 2.19
C ALA A 76 -4.64 -2.26 3.04
N ILE A 77 -4.21 -1.05 3.37
CA ILE A 77 -2.94 -0.78 4.05
C ILE A 77 -3.21 -0.16 5.41
N ALA A 78 -2.58 -0.71 6.46
CA ALA A 78 -2.57 -0.11 7.79
C ALA A 78 -1.29 0.68 8.00
N PHE A 79 -1.44 1.98 8.27
CA PHE A 79 -0.34 2.88 8.55
C PHE A 79 -0.28 3.22 10.03
N ARG A 80 0.94 3.33 10.56
CA ARG A 80 1.24 3.75 11.92
C ARG A 80 2.24 4.91 11.91
N PRO A 81 1.80 6.13 11.57
CA PRO A 81 2.69 7.28 11.47
C PRO A 81 3.31 7.68 12.83
N ARG A 82 2.63 7.38 13.94
CA ARG A 82 3.08 7.66 15.32
C ARG A 82 2.65 6.54 16.26
N PRO A 83 3.35 6.34 17.40
CA PRO A 83 2.90 5.41 18.43
C PRO A 83 1.46 5.71 18.89
N GLY A 84 0.60 4.70 18.84
CA GLY A 84 -0.81 4.82 19.25
C GLY A 84 -1.75 5.44 18.20
N VAL A 85 -1.25 5.88 17.04
CA VAL A 85 -2.06 6.44 15.96
C VAL A 85 -2.05 5.49 14.77
N TRP A 86 -3.24 5.07 14.36
CA TRP A 86 -3.45 4.19 13.21
C TRP A 86 -4.35 4.86 12.17
N GLU A 87 -3.99 4.70 10.91
CA GLU A 87 -4.78 5.15 9.78
C GLU A 87 -4.88 4.00 8.76
N PHE A 88 -6.08 3.77 8.22
CA PHE A 88 -6.33 2.67 7.30
C PHE A 88 -6.81 3.23 5.98
N VAL A 89 -6.25 2.70 4.89
CA VAL A 89 -6.54 3.16 3.54
C VAL A 89 -6.72 1.95 2.65
N ARG A 90 -7.69 2.01 1.74
CA ARG A 90 -7.88 1.06 0.65
C ARG A 90 -7.50 1.72 -0.66
N VAL A 91 -6.76 1.00 -1.48
CA VAL A 91 -6.46 1.38 -2.86
C VAL A 91 -7.11 0.38 -3.80
N ASN A 92 -7.89 0.87 -4.77
CA ASN A 92 -8.32 0.07 -5.91
C ASN A 92 -7.26 0.17 -7.00
N VAL A 93 -6.61 -0.95 -7.33
CA VAL A 93 -5.49 -0.94 -8.28
C VAL A 93 -5.92 -0.67 -9.72
N TYR A 94 -7.16 -1.00 -10.09
CA TYR A 94 -7.67 -0.78 -11.44
C TYR A 94 -8.15 0.66 -11.66
N GLU A 95 -8.90 1.20 -10.70
CA GLU A 95 -9.42 2.57 -10.78
C GLU A 95 -8.43 3.62 -10.28
N LEU A 96 -7.37 3.19 -9.58
CA LEU A 96 -6.44 4.06 -8.87
C LEU A 96 -7.14 5.01 -7.90
N SER A 97 -8.24 4.55 -7.30
CA SER A 97 -8.98 5.28 -6.27
C SER A 97 -8.47 4.93 -4.88
N VAL A 98 -8.47 5.92 -3.99
CA VAL A 98 -7.97 5.83 -2.62
C VAL A 98 -9.07 6.21 -1.64
N ASP A 99 -9.48 5.23 -0.84
CA ASP A 99 -10.53 5.40 0.17
C ASP A 99 -9.94 5.30 1.57
N GLN A 100 -10.41 6.15 2.48
CA GLN A 100 -10.11 6.00 3.90
C GLN A 100 -11.03 4.93 4.50
N LEU A 101 -10.45 4.04 5.30
CA LEU A 101 -11.19 3.01 6.03
C LEU A 101 -11.25 3.34 7.52
N THR A 102 -12.35 2.95 8.15
CA THR A 102 -12.45 2.77 9.59
C THR A 102 -11.74 1.49 10.03
N VAL A 103 -11.49 1.37 11.34
CA VAL A 103 -10.91 0.15 11.93
C VAL A 103 -11.74 -1.09 11.60
N SER A 104 -13.07 -1.00 11.76
CA SER A 104 -13.97 -2.13 11.51
C SER A 104 -14.00 -2.55 10.05
N GLU A 105 -13.94 -1.60 9.12
CA GLU A 105 -13.83 -1.91 7.69
C GLU A 105 -12.50 -2.59 7.37
N TYR A 106 -11.39 -2.11 7.92
CA TYR A 106 -10.09 -2.75 7.73
C TYR A 106 -10.05 -4.17 8.31
N LEU A 107 -10.63 -4.40 9.49
CA LEU A 107 -10.70 -5.74 10.09
C LEU A 107 -11.54 -6.70 9.23
N ARG A 108 -12.60 -6.21 8.58
CA ARG A 108 -13.39 -7.03 7.64
C ARG A 108 -12.53 -7.56 6.48
N PHE A 109 -11.57 -6.77 5.97
CA PHE A 109 -10.62 -7.26 4.95
C PHE A 109 -9.78 -8.43 5.49
N LYS A 110 -9.40 -8.41 6.76
CA LYS A 110 -8.66 -9.51 7.40
C LYS A 110 -9.52 -10.75 7.62
N GLU A 111 -10.78 -10.57 7.98
CA GLU A 111 -11.75 -11.67 8.13
C GLU A 111 -12.00 -12.32 6.78
N GLU A 112 -12.31 -11.54 5.75
CA GLU A 112 -12.50 -12.02 4.37
C GLU A 112 -11.25 -12.72 3.83
N LEU A 113 -10.04 -12.29 4.23
CA LEU A 113 -8.80 -12.97 3.88
C LEU A 113 -8.81 -14.44 4.31
N VAL A 114 -9.31 -14.74 5.51
CA VAL A 114 -9.34 -16.08 6.08
C VAL A 114 -10.59 -16.85 5.67
N ASP A 115 -11.76 -16.22 5.79
CA ASP A 115 -13.07 -16.87 5.65
C ASP A 115 -13.50 -17.05 4.18
N GLY A 116 -12.91 -16.27 3.26
CA GLY A 116 -13.22 -16.36 1.83
C GLY A 116 -14.65 -15.95 1.46
N ARG A 117 -15.30 -15.17 2.33
CA ARG A 117 -16.64 -14.59 2.14
C ARG A 117 -16.60 -13.08 2.19
#